data_AF-A0AAJ4CSS1-F1
#
_entry.id   AF-A0AAJ4CSS1-F1
#
_cell.length_a   1.000
_cell.length_b   1.000
_cell.length_c   1.000
_cell.angle_alpha   90.00
_cell.angle_beta   90.00
_cell.angle_gamma   90.00
#
_symmetry.space_group_name_H-M   'P 1'
#
loop_
_entity.id
_entity.type
_entity.pdbx_description
1 polymer ?
#
loop_
_entity_poly.entity_id
_entity_poly.type
_entity_poly.pdbx_seq_one_letter_code
_entity_poly.pdbx_strand_id
1 'polypeptide(L)' 'MALTELTVRNTKPSDKPVKLTDGNGMHLLITTSGSKYWRFQYRFAGKQKILALGVYPEVL' A
#
# COMPACT_ATOMS: atom_id res chain seq x y z
N MET A 1 -1.32 -2.56 -12.87
CA MET A 1 -2.63 -1.93 -13.14
C MET A 1 -2.80 -0.87 -12.08
N ALA A 2 -3.13 0.35 -12.47
CA ALA A 2 -3.26 1.47 -11.55
C ALA A 2 -4.37 1.19 -10.53
N LEU A 3 -4.11 1.51 -9.27
CA LEU A 3 -5.06 1.42 -8.19
C LEU A 3 -5.99 2.63 -8.24
N THR A 4 -7.29 2.39 -8.08
CA THR A 4 -8.28 3.47 -8.11
C THR A 4 -8.66 3.89 -6.70
N GLU A 5 -8.96 5.17 -6.52
CA GLU A 5 -9.44 5.74 -5.25
C GLU A 5 -10.68 5.01 -4.73
N LEU A 6 -11.57 4.57 -5.62
CA LEU A 6 -12.76 3.80 -5.25
C LEU A 6 -12.38 2.44 -4.62
N THR A 7 -11.41 1.74 -5.21
CA THR A 7 -10.87 0.49 -4.67
C THR A 7 -10.23 0.73 -3.31
N VAL A 8 -9.42 1.79 -3.17
CA VAL A 8 -8.78 2.16 -1.89
C VAL A 8 -9.82 2.40 -0.81
N ARG A 9 -10.87 3.18 -1.09
CA ARG A 9 -11.93 3.49 -0.13
C ARG A 9 -12.72 2.26 0.29
N ASN A 10 -13.15 1.46 -0.68
CA ASN A 10 -14.10 0.37 -0.44
C ASN A 10 -13.45 -0.92 0.07
N THR A 11 -12.12 -1.06 -0.04
CA THR A 11 -11.46 -2.26 0.48
C THR A 11 -11.48 -2.23 2.01
N LYS A 12 -12.09 -3.28 2.58
CA LYS A 12 -12.20 -3.48 4.02
C LYS A 12 -10.97 -4.22 4.57
N PRO A 13 -10.68 -4.04 5.87
CA PRO A 13 -9.70 -4.87 6.56
C PRO A 13 -10.13 -6.34 6.56
N SER A 14 -9.17 -7.25 6.64
CA SER A 14 -9.39 -8.69 6.77
C SER A 14 -8.59 -9.22 7.96
N ASP A 15 -8.70 -10.50 8.28
CA ASP A 15 -7.94 -11.17 9.35
C ASP A 15 -6.42 -11.16 9.10
N LYS A 16 -6.01 -10.82 7.86
CA LYS A 16 -4.62 -10.63 7.46
C LYS A 16 -4.45 -9.31 6.72
N PRO A 17 -3.23 -8.71 6.76
CA PRO A 17 -2.97 -7.51 5.97
C PRO A 17 -3.21 -7.73 4.48
N VAL A 18 -3.92 -6.78 3.86
CA VAL A 18 -4.25 -6.81 2.44
C VAL A 18 -3.33 -5.86 1.69
N LYS A 19 -2.73 -6.34 0.60
CA LYS A 19 -1.89 -5.53 -0.29
C LYS A 19 -2.63 -5.22 -1.58
N LEU A 20 -2.87 -3.95 -1.84
CA LEU A 20 -3.41 -3.46 -3.11
C LEU A 20 -2.28 -2.86 -3.95
N THR A 21 -1.93 -3.49 -5.05
CA THR A 21 -0.80 -3.06 -5.89
C THR A 21 -1.23 -1.96 -6.85
N ASP A 22 -0.49 -0.85 -6.88
CA ASP A 22 -0.68 0.25 -7.81
C ASP A 22 0.25 0.15 -9.04
N GLY A 23 1.35 -0.59 -8.88
CA GLY A 23 2.32 -0.86 -9.96
C GLY A 23 3.71 -0.32 -9.61
N ASN A 24 4.71 -0.71 -10.40
CA ASN A 24 6.10 -0.23 -10.25
C ASN A 24 6.69 -0.36 -8.83
N GLY A 25 6.19 -1.31 -8.01
CA GLY A 25 6.60 -1.49 -6.61
C GLY A 25 5.75 -0.73 -5.59
N MET A 26 4.89 0.20 -6.03
CA MET A 26 3.93 0.91 -5.19
C MET A 26 2.72 0.03 -4.85
N HIS A 27 2.29 0.10 -3.59
CA HIS A 27 1.11 -0.57 -3.10
C HIS A 27 0.56 0.12 -1.84
N LEU A 28 -0.73 -0.03 -1.63
CA LEU A 28 -1.37 0.27 -0.36
C LEU A 28 -1.40 -0.99 0.50
N LEU A 29 -0.93 -0.88 1.74
CA LEU A 29 -1.04 -1.92 2.76
C LEU A 29 -2.18 -1.57 3.71
N ILE A 30 -3.21 -2.40 3.74
CA ILE A 30 -4.33 -2.29 4.68
C ILE A 30 -4.07 -3.27 5.81
N THR A 31 -3.91 -2.78 7.04
CA THR A 31 -3.70 -3.62 8.22
C THR A 31 -5.01 -4.26 8.68
N THR A 32 -4.91 -5.25 9.57
CA THR A 32 -6.08 -5.87 10.22
C THR A 32 -6.87 -4.87 11.07
N SER A 33 -6.21 -3.86 11.63
CA SER A 33 -6.84 -2.72 12.32
C SER A 33 -7.53 -1.72 11.37
N GLY A 34 -7.30 -1.85 10.07
CA GLY A 34 -7.85 -0.98 9.02
C GLY A 34 -7.10 0.30 8.72
N SER A 35 -5.92 0.50 9.31
CA SER A 35 -4.98 1.54 8.89
C SER A 35 -4.48 1.24 7.47
N LYS A 36 -4.32 2.29 6.65
CA LYS A 36 -3.96 2.18 5.23
C LYS A 36 -2.65 2.92 4.97
N TYR A 37 -1.62 2.22 4.51
CA TYR A 37 -0.27 2.78 4.35
C TYR A 37 0.21 2.69 2.91
N TRP A 38 0.70 3.80 2.36
CA TRP A 38 1.41 3.79 1.09
C TRP A 38 2.83 3.25 1.27
N ARG A 39 3.16 2.22 0.50
CA ARG A 39 4.44 1.51 0.57
C ARG A 39 5.05 1.38 -0.82
N PHE A 40 6.35 1.57 -0.90
CA PHE A 40 7.11 1.41 -2.14
C PHE A 40 8.20 0.34 -1.98
N GLN A 41 8.10 -0.72 -2.77
CA GLN A 41 9.12 -1.77 -2.85
C GLN A 41 10.14 -1.42 -3.92
N TYR A 42 11.41 -1.37 -3.52
CA TYR A 42 12.51 -1.05 -4.41
C TYR A 42 13.74 -1.91 -4.10
N ARG A 43 14.73 -1.86 -4.98
CA ARG A 43 16.06 -2.44 -4.74
C ARG A 43 17.09 -1.34 -4.70
N PHE A 44 17.97 -1.40 -3.71
CA PHE A 44 19.13 -0.53 -3.60
C PHE A 44 20.34 -1.37 -3.20
N ALA A 45 21.42 -1.27 -3.96
CA ALA A 45 22.61 -2.10 -3.79
C ALA A 45 22.28 -3.61 -3.73
N GLY A 46 21.42 -4.09 -4.65
CA GLY A 46 21.00 -5.50 -4.74
C GLY A 46 20.03 -5.97 -3.65
N LYS A 47 19.76 -5.17 -2.62
CA LYS A 47 18.87 -5.55 -1.51
C LYS A 47 17.47 -4.99 -1.71
N GLN A 48 16.45 -5.83 -1.51
CA GLN A 48 15.06 -5.40 -1.50
C GLN A 48 14.77 -4.60 -0.23
N LYS A 49 14.06 -3.48 -0.40
CA LYS A 49 13.68 -2.54 0.66
C LYS A 49 12.23 -2.11 0.48
N ILE A 50 11.65 -1.62 1.57
CA ILE A 50 10.30 -1.05 1.60
C ILE A 50 10.39 0.35 2.20
N LEU A 51 9.91 1.34 1.47
CA LEU A 51 9.75 2.71 1.95
C LEU A 51 8.31 2.93 2.40
N ALA A 52 8.12 3.66 3.51
CA ALA A 52 6.82 4.19 3.91
C ALA A 52 6.66 5.58 3.27
N LEU A 53 5.64 5.76 2.44
CA LEU A 53 5.35 7.03 1.77
C LEU A 53 4.35 7.88 2.54
N GLY A 54 3.51 7.26 3.38
CA GLY A 54 2.53 7.96 4.19
C GLY A 54 1.34 7.08 4.54
N VAL A 55 0.34 7.71 5.16
CA VAL A 55 -0.92 7.10 5.57
C VAL A 55 -2.03 7.67 4.69
N TYR A 56 -2.90 6.81 4.18
CA TYR A 56 -4.14 7.26 3.52
C TYR A 56 -5.18 7.60 4.60
N PRO A 57 -5.96 8.70 4.47
CA PRO A 57 -6.10 9.59 3.31
C PRO A 57 -5.21 10.85 3.33
N GLU A 58 -4.29 10.99 4.28
CA GLU A 58 -3.46 12.19 4.43
C GLU A 58 -2.53 12.42 3.22
N VAL A 59 -2.15 11.34 2.53
CA VAL A 59 -1.35 11.38 1.31
C VAL A 59 -2.16 10.83 0.14
N LEU A 60 -2.32 11.68 -0.88
CA LEU A 60 -3.02 11.43 -2.15
C LEU A 60 -2.02 11.48 -3.32
#